data_AF-A0A1T5LC90-F1
#
_entry.id   AF-A0A1T5LC90-F1
#
_cell.length_a   1.000
_cell.length_b   1.000
_cell.length_c   1.000
_cell.angle_alpha   90.00
_cell.angle_beta   90.00
_cell.angle_gamma   90.00
#
_symmetry.space_group_name_H-M   'P 1'
#
loop_
_entity.id
_entity.type
_entity.pdbx_description
1 polymer ?
#
loop_
_entity_poly.entity_id
_entity_poly.type
_entity_poly.pdbx_seq_one_letter_code
_entity_poly.pdbx_strand_id
1 'polypeptide(L)'
;MSITVLEAMKLDTFKNFRLIAGHRGFENKIERVGILDYEYDKRIEGQLYKGQFEKAQFVISSLLFAKDDASLIFDAVKCLLNDKVKGLSFKVNRF
;
A
#
# COMPACT_ATOMS: atom_id res chain seq x y z
N MET A 1 -19.20 4.93 2.58
CA MET A 1 -18.85 5.04 4.02
C MET A 1 -17.35 4.89 4.14
N SER A 2 -16.70 5.70 4.96
CA SER A 2 -15.26 5.58 5.25
C SER A 2 -15.05 5.07 6.66
N ILE A 3 -13.95 4.34 6.87
CA ILE A 3 -13.48 3.87 8.18
C ILE A 3 -12.08 4.41 8.41
N THR A 4 -11.67 4.56 9.66
CA THR A 4 -10.29 4.90 10.02
C THR A 4 -9.37 3.69 9.84
N VAL A 5 -8.06 3.94 9.74
CA VAL A 5 -7.05 2.86 9.77
C VAL A 5 -7.18 2.03 11.05
N LEU A 6 -7.45 2.68 12.19
CA LEU A 6 -7.64 1.98 13.45
C LEU A 6 -8.85 1.05 13.46
N GLU A 7 -9.98 1.48 12.89
CA GLU A 7 -11.17 0.65 12.73
C GLU A 7 -10.91 -0.53 11.79
N ALA A 8 -10.20 -0.28 10.67
CA ALA A 8 -9.81 -1.34 9.75
C ALA A 8 -8.98 -2.42 10.45
N MET A 9 -8.02 -2.03 11.30
CA MET A 9 -7.18 -2.97 12.06
C MET A 9 -7.95 -3.83 13.07
N LYS A 10 -9.17 -3.43 13.45
CA LYS A 10 -10.05 -4.22 14.34
C LYS A 10 -10.88 -5.27 13.59
N LEU A 11 -10.89 -5.25 12.25
CA LEU A 11 -11.58 -6.24 11.45
C LEU A 11 -10.85 -7.60 11.53
N ASP A 12 -11.62 -8.69 11.57
CA ASP A 12 -11.05 -10.05 11.60
C ASP A 12 -10.09 -10.33 10.44
N THR A 13 -10.34 -9.73 9.27
CA THR A 13 -9.48 -9.83 8.09
C THR A 13 -8.07 -9.30 8.35
N PHE A 14 -7.93 -8.28 9.22
CA PHE A 14 -6.66 -7.63 9.54
C PHE A 14 -6.12 -8.00 10.94
N LYS A 15 -6.72 -8.99 11.63
CA LYS A 15 -6.31 -9.40 12.99
C LYS A 15 -4.84 -9.82 13.11
N ASN A 16 -4.24 -10.26 12.00
CA ASN A 16 -2.84 -10.68 11.93
C ASN A 16 -1.90 -9.57 11.45
N PHE A 17 -2.40 -8.37 11.18
CA PHE A 17 -1.57 -7.23 10.80
C PHE A 17 -0.88 -6.66 12.02
N ARG A 18 0.40 -6.34 11.82
CA ARG A 18 1.24 -5.65 12.80
C ARG A 18 1.61 -4.29 12.26
N LEU A 19 1.42 -3.25 13.08
CA LEU A 19 1.95 -1.92 12.76
C LEU A 19 3.48 -1.96 12.80
N ILE A 20 4.11 -1.58 11.70
CA ILE A 20 5.58 -1.45 11.60
C ILE A 20 6.01 0.01 11.80
N ALA A 21 5.24 0.97 11.29
CA ALA A 21 5.50 2.39 11.41
C ALA A 21 4.22 3.21 11.22
N GLY A 22 4.27 4.52 11.52
CA GLY A 22 3.19 5.45 11.19
C GLY A 22 2.02 5.49 12.18
N HIS A 23 2.25 5.23 13.47
CA HIS A 23 1.22 5.21 14.51
C HIS A 23 0.30 6.45 14.54
N ARG A 24 0.83 7.62 14.15
CA ARG A 24 0.07 8.88 14.07
C ARG A 24 -0.99 8.90 12.97
N GLY A 25 -0.97 7.92 12.05
CA GLY A 25 -1.90 7.79 10.94
C GLY A 25 -3.17 7.01 11.25
N PHE A 26 -3.40 6.56 12.49
CA PHE A 26 -4.55 5.73 12.85
C PHE A 26 -5.91 6.39 12.60
N GLU A 27 -6.01 7.70 12.80
CA GLU A 27 -7.23 8.48 12.56
C GLU A 27 -7.43 8.84 11.07
N ASN A 28 -6.51 8.45 10.19
CA ASN A 28 -6.69 8.68 8.76
C ASN A 28 -7.90 7.89 8.24
N LYS A 29 -8.81 8.59 7.56
CA LYS A 29 -9.94 7.96 6.89
C LYS A 29 -9.50 7.26 5.62
N ILE A 30 -9.87 5.99 5.51
CA ILE A 30 -9.77 5.16 4.33
C ILE A 30 -11.08 5.26 3.58
N GLU A 31 -11.01 5.71 2.33
CA GLU A 31 -12.18 5.82 1.46
C GLU A 31 -12.19 4.74 0.37
N ARG A 32 -11.01 4.24 0.02
CA ARG A 32 -10.81 3.26 -1.05
C ARG A 32 -9.65 2.32 -0.70
N VAL A 33 -9.60 1.18 -1.38
CA VAL A 33 -8.49 0.22 -1.28
C VAL A 33 -7.80 0.15 -2.64
N GLY A 34 -6.47 0.07 -2.65
CA GLY A 34 -5.65 -0.13 -3.85
C GLY A 34 -4.78 -1.38 -3.72
N ILE A 35 -4.46 -2.04 -4.83
CA ILE A 35 -3.60 -3.23 -4.85
C ILE A 35 -2.34 -2.92 -5.65
N LEU A 36 -1.21 -2.83 -4.96
CA LEU A 36 0.05 -2.40 -5.56
C LEU A 36 0.57 -3.35 -6.62
N ASP A 37 0.47 -4.65 -6.40
CA ASP A 37 1.08 -5.65 -7.29
C ASP A 37 0.38 -5.69 -8.66
N TYR A 38 -0.96 -5.59 -8.66
CA TYR A 38 -1.75 -5.54 -9.90
C TYR A 38 -1.44 -4.28 -10.71
N GLU A 39 -1.25 -3.17 -10.00
CA GLU A 39 -0.89 -1.93 -10.64
C GLU A 39 0.53 -2.02 -11.20
N TYR A 40 1.49 -2.64 -10.50
CA TYR A 40 2.89 -2.87 -10.90
C TYR A 40 3.11 -3.86 -12.06
N ASP A 41 2.21 -4.82 -12.26
CA ASP A 41 2.28 -5.80 -13.36
C ASP A 41 1.95 -5.16 -14.72
N LYS A 42 1.26 -4.01 -14.72
CA LYS A 42 1.01 -3.18 -15.91
C LYS A 42 2.24 -2.33 -16.28
N ARG A 43 3.41 -2.96 -16.43
CA ARG A 43 4.59 -2.36 -17.07
C ARG A 43 4.28 -2.01 -18.51
N ILE A 44 3.60 -0.90 -18.74
CA ILE A 44 3.54 -0.21 -20.02
C ILE A 44 4.89 0.49 -20.14
N GLU A 45 5.73 -0.08 -20.99
CA GLU A 45 6.91 0.52 -21.64
C GLU A 45 7.37 1.89 -21.10
N GLY A 46 8.35 1.86 -20.20
CA GLY A 46 9.27 2.99 -20.02
C GLY A 46 8.79 4.19 -19.20
N GLN A 47 7.64 4.15 -18.53
CA GLN A 47 7.24 5.23 -17.61
C GLN A 47 7.16 4.74 -16.17
N LEU A 48 7.99 5.33 -15.29
CA LEU A 48 7.83 5.21 -13.84
C LEU A 48 6.40 5.61 -13.48
N TYR A 49 5.74 4.74 -12.70
CA TYR A 49 4.42 4.92 -12.09
C TYR A 49 4.12 6.38 -11.75
N LYS A 50 3.42 7.06 -12.65
CA LYS A 50 2.79 8.35 -12.38
C LYS A 50 1.35 8.11 -11.93
N GLY A 51 1.16 8.14 -10.61
CA GLY A 51 -0.06 8.56 -9.94
C GLY A 51 -1.36 7.89 -10.40
N GLN A 52 -1.51 6.59 -10.16
CA GLN A 52 -2.81 5.91 -10.27
C GLN A 52 -3.48 5.68 -8.92
N PHE A 53 -2.77 5.84 -7.79
CA PHE A 53 -3.43 5.78 -6.49
C PHE A 53 -4.18 7.08 -6.24
N GLU A 54 -5.50 6.97 -6.11
CA GLU A 54 -6.32 8.10 -5.73
C GLU A 54 -6.03 8.51 -4.29
N LYS A 55 -6.20 9.81 -4.00
CA LYS A 55 -6.14 10.32 -2.62
C LYS A 55 -7.07 9.48 -1.73
N ALA A 56 -6.62 9.22 -0.50
CA ALA A 56 -7.36 8.48 0.52
C ALA A 56 -7.44 6.94 0.37
N GLN A 57 -6.62 6.32 -0.49
CA GLN A 57 -6.50 4.87 -0.56
C GLN A 57 -5.69 4.25 0.58
N PHE A 58 -6.09 3.05 1.01
CA PHE A 58 -5.28 2.12 1.79
C PHE A 58 -4.74 1.03 0.85
N VAL A 59 -3.43 0.93 0.71
CA VAL A 59 -2.79 0.08 -0.30
C VAL A 59 -2.40 -1.27 0.29
N ILE A 60 -2.62 -2.34 -0.46
CA ILE A 60 -2.28 -3.72 -0.10
C ILE A 60 -1.32 -4.28 -1.14
N SER A 61 -0.28 -5.00 -0.70
CA SER A 61 0.73 -5.60 -1.58
C SER A 61 1.26 -6.92 -1.02
N SER A 62 1.79 -7.77 -1.89
CA SER A 62 2.60 -8.95 -1.57
C SER A 62 4.09 -8.72 -1.86
N LEU A 63 4.44 -7.53 -2.37
CA LEU A 63 5.79 -7.11 -2.78
C LEU A 63 6.43 -8.02 -3.83
N LEU A 64 5.63 -8.83 -4.53
CA LEU A 64 6.11 -9.79 -5.53
C LEU A 64 6.84 -9.11 -6.70
N PHE A 65 6.43 -7.89 -7.04
CA PHE A 65 7.07 -7.11 -8.12
C PHE A 65 8.55 -6.80 -7.86
N ALA A 66 8.97 -6.85 -6.60
CA ALA A 66 10.32 -6.55 -6.15
C ALA A 66 11.12 -7.81 -5.77
N LYS A 67 10.64 -9.01 -6.14
CA LYS A 67 11.30 -10.28 -5.79
C LYS A 67 12.76 -10.36 -6.31
N ASP A 68 13.02 -9.78 -7.49
CA ASP A 68 14.33 -9.83 -8.16
C ASP A 68 15.17 -8.58 -7.88
N ASP A 69 14.53 -7.48 -7.47
CA ASP A 69 15.19 -6.21 -7.15
C ASP A 69 14.43 -5.47 -6.03
N ALA A 70 15.00 -5.50 -4.82
CA ALA A 70 14.42 -4.85 -3.65
C ALA A 70 14.40 -3.31 -3.74
N SER A 71 15.22 -2.71 -4.61
CA SER A 71 15.28 -1.25 -4.80
C SER A 71 13.94 -0.70 -5.30
N LEU A 72 13.18 -1.51 -6.05
CA LEU A 72 11.85 -1.18 -6.55
C LEU A 72 10.85 -0.88 -5.42
N ILE A 73 11.02 -1.47 -4.24
CA ILE A 73 10.17 -1.18 -3.07
C ILE A 73 10.33 0.28 -2.67
N PHE A 74 11.57 0.80 -2.68
CA PHE A 74 11.85 2.16 -2.25
C PHE A 74 11.19 3.18 -3.19
N ASP A 75 11.27 2.95 -4.49
CA ASP A 75 10.64 3.83 -5.48
C ASP A 75 9.11 3.74 -5.43
N ALA A 76 8.55 2.54 -5.23
CA ALA A 76 7.11 2.37 -5.01
C ALA A 76 6.63 3.15 -3.77
N VAL A 77 7.34 3.08 -2.65
CA VAL A 77 7.00 3.83 -1.43
C VAL A 77 7.06 5.33 -1.65
N LYS A 78 8.03 5.85 -2.41
CA LYS A 78 8.07 7.28 -2.77
C LYS A 78 6.85 7.71 -3.57
N CYS A 79 6.44 6.90 -4.56
CA CYS A 79 5.23 7.18 -5.34
C CYS A 79 3.98 7.21 -4.44
N LEU A 80 3.82 6.21 -3.56
CA LEU A 80 2.71 6.15 -2.62
C LEU A 80 2.65 7.36 -1.67
N LEU A 81 3.81 7.84 -1.20
CA LEU A 81 3.89 9.06 -0.39
C LEU A 81 3.46 10.29 -1.18
N ASN A 82 3.89 10.41 -2.43
CA ASN A 82 3.50 11.51 -3.32
C ASN A 82 1.99 11.49 -3.62
N ASP A 83 1.41 10.30 -3.76
CA ASP A 83 -0.02 10.07 -4.01
C ASP A 83 -0.89 10.28 -2.76
N LYS A 84 -0.26 10.52 -1.60
CA LYS A 84 -0.92 10.80 -0.31
C LYS A 84 -1.88 9.67 0.13
N VAL A 85 -1.46 8.43 -0.11
CA VAL A 85 -2.16 7.25 0.42
C VAL A 85 -2.18 7.28 1.95
N LYS A 86 -3.13 6.56 2.55
CA LYS A 86 -3.39 6.60 4.00
C LYS A 86 -2.72 5.47 4.75
N GLY A 87 -2.25 4.46 4.04
CA GLY A 87 -1.47 3.36 4.58
C GLY A 87 -0.99 2.42 3.47
N LEU A 88 0.06 1.68 3.80
CA LEU A 88 0.55 0.55 3.02
C LEU A 88 0.55 -0.67 3.94
N SER A 89 -0.13 -1.72 3.52
CA SER A 89 -0.07 -3.05 4.13
C SER A 89 0.61 -4.00 3.16
N PHE A 90 1.41 -4.90 3.70
CA PHE A 90 2.06 -5.90 2.86
C PHE A 90 2.20 -7.24 3.55
N LYS A 91 2.18 -8.31 2.75
CA LYS A 91 2.52 -9.66 3.19
C LYS A 91 3.91 -10.00 2.65
N VAL A 92 4.83 -10.30 3.56
CA VAL A 92 6.13 -10.87 3.20
C VAL A 92 5.93 -12.37 2.96
N ASN A 93 5.97 -12.79 1.70
CA ASN A 93 6.07 -14.21 1.38
C ASN A 93 7.54 -14.62 1.58
N ARG A 94 7.80 -15.57 2.48
CA ARG A 94 9.11 -16.23 2.56
C ARG A 94 9.19 -17.21 1.39
N PHE A 95 10.12 -16.96 0.47
CA PHE A 95 10.49 -17.89 -0.60
C PHE A 95 11.53 -18.88 -0.10
#